data_AF-A0A932KV15-F1
#
_entry.id   AF-A0A932KV15-F1
#
_cell.length_a   1.000
_cell.length_b   1.000
_cell.length_c   1.000
_cell.angle_alpha   90.00
_cell.angle_beta   90.00
_cell.angle_gamma   90.00
#
_symmetry.space_group_name_H-M   'P 1'
#
loop_
_entity.id
_entity.type
_entity.pdbx_description
1 polymer ?
#
loop_
_entity_poly.entity_id
_entity_poly.type
_entity_poly.pdbx_seq_one_letter_code
_entity_poly.pdbx_strand_id
1 'polypeptide(L)' 'MPSNLSQVSAWLFDLDNTLYSPHSGIFPQIHQRMSLFIMQRFGLTQGEAEKRREDYF' A
#
# COMPACT_ATOMS: atom_id res chain seq x y z
N MET A 1 23.99 -21.29 7.84
CA MET A 1 23.02 -22.16 8.54
C MET A 1 21.74 -21.36 8.72
N PRO A 2 20.56 -21.86 8.33
CA PRO A 2 19.31 -21.15 8.60
C PRO A 2 19.09 -21.06 10.11
N SER A 3 18.54 -19.93 10.56
CA SER A 3 18.22 -19.68 11.96
C SER A 3 17.24 -20.72 12.50
N ASN A 4 17.46 -21.20 13.72
CA ASN A 4 16.52 -22.14 14.36
C ASN A 4 15.23 -21.40 14.74
N LEU A 5 14.14 -21.67 14.00
CA LEU A 5 12.84 -21.03 14.19
C LEU A 5 12.04 -21.59 15.38
N SER A 6 12.50 -22.66 16.03
CA SER A 6 11.77 -23.32 17.15
C SER A 6 11.63 -22.45 18.41
N GLN A 7 12.41 -21.37 18.53
CA GLN A 7 12.36 -20.42 19.66
C GLN A 7 11.46 -19.21 19.36
N VAL A 8 10.87 -19.10 18.16
CA VAL A 8 10.00 -17.99 17.79
C VAL A 8 8.62 -18.20 18.41
N SER A 9 8.22 -17.32 19.32
CA SER A 9 6.95 -17.38 20.03
C SER A 9 5.80 -16.68 19.29
N ALA A 10 6.10 -15.80 18.34
CA ALA A 10 5.11 -15.05 17.58
C ALA A 10 5.59 -14.72 16.17
N TRP A 11 4.64 -14.69 15.24
CA TRP A 11 4.85 -14.34 13.83
C TRP A 11 4.01 -13.12 13.49
N LEU A 12 4.66 -12.12 12.90
CA LEU A 12 3.99 -10.98 12.31
C LEU A 12 3.96 -11.18 10.80
N PHE A 13 2.77 -11.23 10.23
CA PHE A 13 2.57 -11.24 8.79
C PHE A 13 2.00 -9.91 8.37
N ASP A 14 2.57 -9.34 7.31
CA ASP A 14 1.90 -8.27 6.61
C ASP A 14 0.61 -8.81 5.97
N LEU A 15 -0.36 -7.93 5.75
CA LEU A 15 -1.62 -8.31 5.12
C LEU A 15 -1.46 -8.29 3.60
N ASP A 16 -0.98 -7.17 3.08
CA ASP A 16 -0.99 -6.83 1.68
C ASP A 16 0.11 -7.57 0.91
N ASN A 17 -0.27 -8.28 -0.16
CA ASN A 17 0.65 -9.11 -0.96
C ASN A 17 1.39 -10.22 -0.19
N THR A 18 0.95 -10.50 1.05
CA THR A 18 1.45 -11.60 1.89
C THR A 18 0.30 -12.54 2.23
N LEU A 19 -0.73 -12.06 2.93
CA LEU A 19 -1.96 -12.83 3.18
C LEU A 19 -3.01 -12.59 2.08
N TYR A 20 -3.14 -11.35 1.62
CA TYR A 20 -3.98 -11.00 0.47
C TYR A 20 -3.18 -11.07 -0.82
N SER A 21 -3.76 -11.71 -1.85
CA SER A 21 -3.12 -11.79 -3.16
C SER A 21 -3.03 -10.41 -3.82
N PRO A 22 -1.92 -10.10 -4.54
CA PRO A 22 -1.85 -8.93 -5.43
C PRO A 22 -2.95 -8.92 -6.49
N HIS A 23 -3.49 -10.10 -6.83
CA HIS A 23 -4.55 -10.24 -7.84
C HIS A 23 -5.96 -9.98 -7.30
N SER A 24 -6.10 -9.58 -6.03
CA SER A 24 -7.40 -9.22 -5.45
C SER A 24 -8.04 -7.98 -6.08
N GLY A 25 -7.27 -7.16 -6.82
CA GLY A 25 -7.78 -5.96 -7.48
C GLY A 25 -8.14 -4.81 -6.52
N ILE A 26 -7.73 -4.90 -5.26
CA ILE A 26 -7.98 -3.88 -4.23
C ILE A 26 -7.07 -2.66 -4.42
N PHE A 27 -5.79 -2.86 -4.75
CA PHE A 27 -4.82 -1.76 -4.88
C PHE A 27 -5.20 -0.70 -5.93
N PRO A 28 -5.68 -1.06 -7.15
CA PRO A 28 -6.14 -0.05 -8.11
C PRO A 28 -7.28 0.82 -7.57
N GLN A 29 -8.21 0.24 -6.80
CA GLN A 29 -9.32 0.97 -6.21
C GLN A 29 -8.87 1.90 -5.08
N ILE A 30 -7.96 1.42 -4.22
CA ILE A 30 -7.33 2.25 -3.18
C ILE A 30 -6.61 3.43 -3.83
N HIS A 31 -5.80 3.16 -4.85
CA HIS A 31 -5.06 4.19 -5.58
C HIS A 31 -6.00 5.27 -6.12
N GLN A 32 -7.09 4.89 -6.80
CA GLN A 32 -8.08 5.84 -7.32
C GLN A 32 -8.68 6.71 -6.20
N ARG A 33 -9.05 6.12 -5.06
CA ARG A 33 -9.62 6.86 -3.92
C ARG A 33 -8.61 7.81 -3.28
N MET A 34 -7.35 7.39 -3.16
CA MET A 34 -6.27 8.24 -2.65
C MET A 34 -6.02 9.43 -3.57
N SER A 35 -5.92 9.21 -4.89
CA SER A 35 -5.73 10.28 -5.86
C SER A 35 -6.89 11.29 -5.80
N LEU A 36 -8.14 10.81 -5.75
CA LEU A 36 -9.32 11.67 -5.59
C LEU A 36 -9.28 12.50 -4.30
N PHE A 37 -8.91 11.88 -3.18
CA PHE A 37 -8.78 12.58 -1.90
C PHE A 37 -7.72 13.68 -1.96
N ILE A 38 -6.54 13.41 -2.53
CA ILE A 38 -5.45 14.38 -2.65
C ILE A 38 -5.88 15.55 -3.56
N MET A 39 -6.50 15.25 -4.71
CA MET A 39 -7.03 16.27 -5.61
C MET A 39 -8.01 17.20 -4.89
N GLN A 40 -9.01 16.64 -4.20
CA GLN A 40 -10.02 17.42 -3.49
C GLN A 40 -9.44 18.21 -2.31
N ARG A 41 -8.50 17.62 -1.57
CA ARG A 41 -7.94 18.23 -0.37
C ARG A 41 -7.02 19.40 -0.70
N PHE A 42 -6.30 19.35 -1.81
CA PHE A 42 -5.27 20.33 -2.16
C PHE A 42 -5.57 21.13 -3.43
N GLY A 43 -6.71 20.90 -4.08
CA GLY A 43 -7.08 21.58 -5.32
C GLY A 43 -6.16 21.24 -6.49
N LEU A 44 -5.60 20.03 -6.50
CA LEU A 44 -4.62 19.58 -7.49
C LEU A 44 -5.29 18.89 -8.67
N THR A 45 -4.63 18.95 -9.83
CA THR A 45 -4.94 18.08 -10.97
C THR A 45 -4.58 16.62 -10.64
N GLN A 46 -5.09 15.67 -11.45
CA GLN A 46 -4.79 14.26 -11.25
C GLN A 46 -3.28 13.98 -11.30
N GLY A 47 -2.56 14.51 -12.31
CA GLY A 47 -1.12 14.30 -12.44
C GLY A 47 -0.31 14.91 -11.29
N GLU A 48 -0.73 16.06 -10.77
CA GLU A 48 -0.10 16.66 -9.58
C GLU A 48 -0.38 15.85 -8.31
N ALA A 49 -1.59 15.28 -8.17
CA ALA A 49 -1.94 14.41 -7.06
C ALA A 49 -1.15 13.08 -7.11
N GLU A 50 -0.98 12.50 -8.30
CA GLU A 50 -0.17 11.30 -8.53
C GLU A 50 1.30 11.56 -8.19
N LYS A 51 1.87 12.64 -8.74
CA LYS A 51 3.24 13.09 -8.41
C LYS A 51 3.42 13.29 -6.92
N ARG A 52 2.48 13.99 -6.27
CA ARG A 52 2.55 14.25 -4.84
C ARG A 52 2.50 12.96 -4.02
N ARG A 53 1.72 11.96 -4.44
CA ARG A 53 1.70 10.66 -3.78
C ARG A 53 3.04 9.95 -3.90
N GLU A 54 3.65 9.96 -5.09
CA GLU A 54 4.99 9.38 -5.34
C GLU A 54 6.10 10.07 -4.53
N ASP A 55 5.98 11.39 -4.31
CA ASP A 55 6.95 12.13 -3.49
C ASP A 55 6.94 11.69 -2.01
N TYR A 56 5.85 11.10 -1.52
CA TYR A 56 5.72 10.61 -0.13
C TYR A 56 5.81 9.08 0.01
N PHE A 57 5.58 8.31 -1.05
CA PHE A 57 5.47 6.84 -1.05
C PHE A 57 6.11 6.23 -2.30
#